data_AF-A0AAV1YPB6-F1
#
_entry.id   AF-A0AAV1YPB6-F1
#
_cell.length_a   1.000
_cell.length_b   1.000
_cell.length_c   1.000
_cell.angle_alpha   90.00
_cell.angle_beta   90.00
_cell.angle_gamma   90.00
#
_symmetry.space_group_name_H-M   'P 1'
#
loop_
_entity.id
_entity.type
_entity.pdbx_description
1 polymer ?
#
loop_
_entity_poly.entity_id
_entity_poly.type
_entity_poly.pdbx_seq_one_letter_code
_entity_poly.pdbx_strand_id
1 'polypeptide(L)'
;MPLIGKISLLLKPQPENYLVYFDLVLVHILLHESHSLANPFLEGITLEAGKSYNIFVEQRVTQRLPAPYQTNCKDYLKIWKKNGGYGPLTGKACAEECKMEKMLETKGCVAQTINYPGNYTICDDEEIHPSVDVITKCSLQCKEACNEVAYNIRHEVQYDQTKKCGKDEHCKYKDLYLNFLFNRLEVERVLHQPRYESVEMFSYIGGYMGMWLGLSLVAIFDFAETLLALVTYMCRNKKMKKAVLKC
;
A
#
# COMPACT_ATOMS: atom_id res chain seq x y z
N MET A 1 -16.56 29.81 7.83
CA MET A 1 -16.97 29.12 6.58
C MET A 1 -15.95 28.02 6.33
N PRO A 2 -16.34 26.74 6.17
CA PRO A 2 -15.38 25.70 5.86
C PRO A 2 -14.75 26.00 4.50
N LEU A 3 -13.42 25.93 4.41
CA LEU A 3 -12.68 26.10 3.17
C LEU A 3 -13.01 24.93 2.24
N ILE A 4 -13.71 25.19 1.15
CA ILE A 4 -13.97 24.20 0.10
C ILE A 4 -12.88 24.40 -0.96
N GLY A 5 -11.94 23.46 -1.02
CA GLY A 5 -11.02 23.37 -2.15
C GLY A 5 -11.77 22.90 -3.38
N LYS A 6 -11.65 23.64 -4.50
CA LYS A 6 -12.26 23.26 -5.78
C LYS A 6 -11.22 23.36 -6.90
N ILE A 7 -11.12 22.29 -7.68
CA ILE A 7 -10.33 22.25 -8.92
C ILE A 7 -11.31 21.95 -10.05
N SER A 8 -11.35 22.83 -11.06
CA SER A 8 -12.19 22.64 -12.25
C SER A 8 -11.33 22.32 -13.45
N LEU A 9 -11.68 21.26 -14.17
CA LEU A 9 -11.02 20.82 -15.39
C LEU A 9 -12.06 20.72 -16.52
N LEU A 10 -11.72 21.28 -17.68
CA LEU A 10 -12.50 21.14 -18.91
C LEU A 10 -11.71 20.24 -19.86
N LEU A 11 -12.30 19.10 -20.22
CA LEU A 11 -11.75 18.17 -21.19
C LEU A 11 -12.53 18.26 -22.50
N LYS A 12 -11.81 18.25 -23.61
CA LYS A 12 -12.36 18.27 -24.96
C LYS A 12 -11.88 17.00 -25.69
N PRO A 13 -12.64 15.89 -25.65
CA PRO A 13 -12.24 14.64 -26.27
C PRO A 13 -12.17 14.67 -27.81
N GLN A 14 -12.75 15.66 -28.48
CA GLN A 14 -12.70 15.81 -29.96
C GLN A 14 -13.22 14.58 -30.72
N PRO A 15 -14.50 14.19 -30.54
CA PRO A 15 -15.10 13.04 -31.24
C PRO A 15 -15.01 13.12 -32.77
N GLU A 16 -14.88 14.32 -33.33
CA GLU A 16 -14.66 14.54 -34.76
C GLU A 16 -13.42 13.82 -35.33
N ASN A 17 -12.44 13.47 -34.50
CA ASN A 17 -11.22 12.78 -34.91
C ASN A 17 -11.32 11.24 -34.77
N TYR A 18 -12.45 10.73 -34.28
CA TYR A 18 -12.59 9.31 -33.97
C TYR A 18 -12.96 8.55 -35.24
N LEU A 19 -12.50 7.30 -35.34
CA LEU A 19 -12.86 6.41 -36.46
C LEU A 19 -14.38 6.15 -36.51
N VAL A 20 -15.00 6.02 -35.34
CA VAL A 20 -16.45 5.87 -35.18
C VAL A 20 -16.95 7.04 -34.34
N TYR A 21 -17.52 8.04 -35.02
CA TYR A 21 -17.89 9.32 -34.40
C TYR A 21 -19.26 9.32 -33.71
N PHE A 22 -20.04 8.24 -33.87
CA PHE A 22 -21.37 8.08 -33.26
C PHE A 22 -21.33 7.35 -31.91
N ASP A 23 -20.19 6.77 -31.56
CA ASP A 23 -20.07 6.02 -30.31
C ASP A 23 -20.02 6.96 -29.10
N LEU A 24 -20.47 6.43 -27.96
CA LEU A 24 -20.37 7.13 -26.68
C LEU A 24 -18.91 7.41 -26.37
N VAL A 25 -18.60 8.69 -26.19
CA VAL A 25 -17.26 9.11 -25.79
C VAL A 25 -17.09 8.93 -24.29
N LEU A 26 -16.25 7.97 -23.91
CA LEU A 26 -15.92 7.65 -22.53
C LEU A 26 -14.52 8.18 -22.18
N VAL A 27 -14.40 8.72 -20.98
CA VAL A 27 -13.13 9.22 -20.42
C VAL A 27 -12.86 8.50 -19.11
N HIS A 28 -11.72 7.81 -19.02
CA HIS A 28 -11.28 7.15 -17.81
C HIS A 28 -10.35 8.06 -17.01
N ILE A 29 -10.66 8.27 -15.74
CA ILE A 29 -9.90 9.17 -14.85
C ILE A 29 -9.58 8.45 -13.55
N LEU A 30 -8.37 8.64 -13.06
CA LEU A 30 -7.91 8.09 -11.79
C LEU A 30 -7.17 9.19 -11.02
N LEU A 31 -7.56 9.40 -9.77
CA LEU A 31 -6.81 10.22 -8.83
C LEU A 31 -5.96 9.31 -7.96
N HIS A 32 -4.66 9.51 -7.97
CA HIS A 32 -3.70 8.69 -7.24
C HIS A 32 -2.59 9.56 -6.64
N GLU A 33 -1.80 8.98 -5.74
CA GLU A 33 -0.63 9.65 -5.17
C GLU A 33 0.44 9.86 -6.26
N SER A 34 1.17 10.98 -6.22
CA SER A 34 2.13 11.37 -7.27
C SER A 34 3.20 10.32 -7.59
N HIS A 35 3.53 9.48 -6.61
CA HIS A 35 4.58 8.47 -6.71
C HIS A 35 4.04 7.04 -6.85
N SER A 36 2.73 6.85 -6.88
CA SER A 36 2.14 5.52 -7.08
C SER A 36 2.04 5.19 -8.56
N LEU A 37 2.33 3.94 -8.90
CA LEU A 37 1.99 3.39 -10.20
C LEU A 37 0.46 3.24 -10.28
N ALA A 38 -0.14 3.75 -11.36
CA ALA A 38 -1.58 3.88 -11.50
C ALA A 38 -2.00 3.59 -12.95
N ASN A 39 -3.12 2.87 -13.12
CA ASN A 39 -3.71 2.58 -14.42
C ASN A 39 -5.19 3.00 -14.43
N PRO A 40 -5.55 4.11 -15.12
CA PRO A 40 -6.93 4.60 -15.16
C PRO A 40 -7.95 3.62 -15.77
N PHE A 41 -7.51 2.68 -16.62
CA PHE A 41 -8.41 1.70 -17.24
C PHE A 41 -8.77 0.54 -16.30
N LEU A 42 -7.93 0.27 -15.29
CA LEU A 42 -8.17 -0.81 -14.32
C LEU A 42 -8.80 -0.30 -13.02
N GLU A 43 -8.35 0.86 -12.54
CA GLU A 43 -8.70 1.37 -11.20
C GLU A 43 -9.46 2.71 -11.24
N GLY A 44 -9.58 3.31 -12.43
CA GLY A 44 -10.23 4.61 -12.60
C GLY A 44 -11.75 4.55 -12.65
N ILE A 45 -12.35 5.74 -12.64
CA ILE A 45 -13.76 5.94 -12.92
C ILE A 45 -13.95 6.25 -14.41
N THR A 46 -15.05 5.75 -14.98
CA THR A 46 -15.44 6.02 -16.36
C THR A 46 -16.50 7.12 -16.38
N LEU A 47 -16.27 8.18 -17.14
CA LEU A 47 -17.18 9.32 -17.28
C LEU A 47 -17.59 9.49 -18.73
N GLU A 48 -18.82 9.92 -18.97
CA GLU A 48 -19.34 10.18 -20.31
C GLU A 48 -19.15 11.65 -20.69
N ALA A 49 -18.69 11.91 -21.91
CA ALA A 49 -18.62 13.27 -22.44
C ALA A 49 -20.03 13.90 -22.59
N GLY A 50 -20.11 15.23 -22.64
CA GLY A 50 -21.38 15.97 -22.71
C GLY A 50 -22.03 16.26 -21.36
N LYS A 51 -21.37 15.90 -20.26
CA LYS A 51 -21.87 16.05 -18.90
C LYS A 51 -20.90 16.89 -18.06
N SER A 52 -21.45 17.51 -17.02
CA SER A 52 -20.71 18.16 -15.96
C SER A 52 -20.79 17.30 -14.71
N TYR A 53 -19.64 16.94 -14.15
CA TYR A 53 -19.55 16.10 -12.96
C TYR A 53 -19.00 16.87 -11.77
N ASN A 54 -19.64 16.69 -10.63
CA ASN A 54 -19.05 16.99 -9.33
C ASN A 54 -18.38 15.73 -8.81
N ILE A 55 -17.08 15.82 -8.58
CA ILE A 55 -16.22 14.74 -8.11
C ILE A 55 -15.81 15.06 -6.68
N PHE A 56 -16.41 14.38 -5.72
CA PHE A 56 -16.06 14.50 -4.31
C PHE A 56 -14.84 13.64 -4.00
N VAL A 57 -13.81 14.26 -3.44
CA VAL A 57 -12.53 13.63 -3.13
C VAL A 57 -12.36 13.53 -1.62
N GLU A 58 -12.11 12.31 -1.14
CA GLU A 58 -11.79 11.99 0.24
C GLU A 58 -10.41 11.33 0.29
N GLN A 59 -9.45 11.94 1.00
CA GLN A 59 -8.11 11.35 1.15
C GLN A 59 -8.10 10.37 2.30
N ARG A 60 -7.59 9.16 2.06
CA ARG A 60 -7.39 8.12 3.07
C ARG A 60 -5.92 7.76 3.18
N VAL A 61 -5.37 7.79 4.39
CA VAL A 61 -4.00 7.41 4.71
C VAL A 61 -4.05 6.16 5.57
N THR A 62 -3.45 5.08 5.09
CA THR A 62 -3.35 3.81 5.82
C THR A 62 -1.93 3.60 6.31
N GLN A 63 -1.77 3.44 7.62
CA GLN A 63 -0.51 3.09 8.26
C GLN A 63 -0.58 1.64 8.76
N ARG A 64 0.28 0.78 8.21
CA ARG A 64 0.39 -0.65 8.53
C ARG A 64 1.62 -0.89 9.41
N LEU A 65 1.63 -2.04 10.08
CA LEU A 65 2.74 -2.46 10.92
C LEU A 65 3.70 -3.40 10.18
N PRO A 66 5.03 -3.25 10.37
CA PRO A 66 6.02 -4.14 9.79
C PRO A 66 6.00 -5.52 10.49
N ALA A 67 6.82 -6.46 10.02
CA ALA A 67 7.09 -7.69 10.76
C ALA A 67 7.51 -7.36 12.22
N PRO A 68 7.05 -8.11 13.23
CA PRO A 68 6.39 -9.42 13.18
C PRO A 68 4.84 -9.39 13.12
N TYR A 69 4.23 -8.22 12.92
CA TYR A 69 2.77 -8.09 12.92
C TYR A 69 2.14 -8.64 11.63
N GLN A 70 0.85 -9.02 11.70
CA GLN A 70 0.13 -9.67 10.60
C GLN A 70 0.17 -8.88 9.28
N THR A 71 0.13 -7.55 9.36
CA THR A 71 0.21 -6.68 8.18
C THR A 71 1.53 -6.81 7.43
N ASN A 72 2.62 -7.21 8.11
CA ASN A 72 3.94 -7.50 7.54
C ASN A 72 4.33 -6.56 6.38
N CYS A 73 4.19 -5.26 6.62
CA CYS A 73 4.36 -4.26 5.57
C CYS A 73 5.84 -4.01 5.26
N LYS A 74 6.09 -3.44 4.07
CA LYS A 74 7.43 -3.03 3.64
C LYS A 74 7.52 -1.51 3.56
N ASP A 75 8.59 -0.94 4.12
CA ASP A 75 8.86 0.50 4.06
C ASP A 75 9.62 0.84 2.77
N TYR A 76 8.85 1.02 1.70
CA TYR A 76 9.39 1.37 0.38
C TYR A 76 10.08 2.73 0.35
N LEU A 77 9.59 3.72 1.11
CA LEU A 77 10.20 5.05 1.18
C LEU A 77 11.62 4.97 1.76
N LYS A 78 11.83 4.15 2.79
CA LYS A 78 13.17 3.93 3.35
C LYS A 78 14.11 3.23 2.36
N ILE A 79 13.60 2.26 1.61
CA ILE A 79 14.39 1.53 0.60
C ILE A 79 14.75 2.46 -0.56
N TRP A 80 13.79 3.21 -1.07
CA TRP A 80 13.97 4.18 -2.14
C TRP A 80 15.02 5.23 -1.79
N LYS A 81 14.98 5.78 -0.57
CA LYS A 81 16.01 6.70 -0.05
C LYS A 81 17.39 6.04 0.02
N LYS A 82 17.47 4.79 0.47
CA LYS A 82 18.73 4.02 0.53
C LYS A 82 19.32 3.77 -0.86
N ASN A 83 18.47 3.58 -1.86
CA ASN A 83 18.86 3.33 -3.25
C ASN A 83 19.13 4.61 -4.05
N GLY A 84 19.28 5.77 -3.39
CA GLY A 84 19.59 7.03 -4.06
C GLY A 84 18.40 7.61 -4.85
N GLY A 85 17.17 7.26 -4.50
CA GLY A 85 15.97 7.77 -5.16
C GLY A 85 15.49 6.91 -6.34
N TYR A 86 15.86 5.64 -6.39
CA TYR A 86 15.43 4.70 -7.43
C TYR A 86 14.61 3.53 -6.85
N GLY A 87 13.67 3.02 -7.66
CA GLY A 87 12.85 1.87 -7.37
C GLY A 87 11.40 2.18 -6.95
N PRO A 88 10.63 1.14 -6.60
CA PRO A 88 9.19 1.24 -6.40
C PRO A 88 8.85 1.81 -5.03
N LEU A 89 7.85 2.68 -4.98
CA LEU A 89 7.34 3.29 -3.75
C LEU A 89 6.07 2.62 -3.20
N THR A 90 5.46 1.72 -3.98
CA THR A 90 4.26 0.97 -3.59
C THR A 90 4.43 -0.52 -3.82
N GLY A 91 3.61 -1.33 -3.12
CA GLY A 91 3.60 -2.78 -3.32
C GLY A 91 3.22 -3.20 -4.73
N LYS A 92 2.28 -2.48 -5.37
CA LYS A 92 1.88 -2.71 -6.76
C LYS A 92 3.04 -2.44 -7.73
N ALA A 93 3.72 -1.30 -7.56
CA ALA A 93 4.89 -0.96 -8.37
C ALA A 93 6.01 -2.00 -8.22
N CYS A 94 6.26 -2.50 -6.99
CA CYS A 94 7.21 -3.58 -6.74
C CYS A 94 6.82 -4.87 -7.47
N ALA A 95 5.54 -5.24 -7.46
CA ALA A 95 5.08 -6.45 -8.11
C ALA A 95 5.24 -6.36 -9.63
N GLU A 96 4.92 -5.22 -10.24
CA GLU A 96 5.10 -4.98 -11.68
C GLU A 96 6.58 -4.95 -12.08
N GLU A 97 7.44 -4.27 -11.29
CA GLU A 97 8.89 -4.28 -11.48
C GLU A 97 9.46 -5.71 -11.42
N CYS A 98 9.06 -6.49 -10.40
CA CYS A 98 9.51 -7.88 -10.24
C CYS A 98 9.10 -8.76 -11.43
N LYS A 99 7.87 -8.59 -11.94
CA LYS A 99 7.42 -9.31 -13.15
C LYS A 99 8.26 -8.91 -14.35
N MET A 100 8.50 -7.61 -14.55
CA MET A 100 9.32 -7.07 -15.63
C MET A 100 10.73 -7.67 -15.61
N GLU A 101 11.42 -7.59 -14.46
CA GLU A 101 12.78 -8.13 -14.28
C GLU A 101 12.83 -9.62 -14.59
N LYS A 102 11.88 -10.41 -14.07
CA LYS A 102 11.84 -11.86 -14.29
C LYS A 102 11.54 -12.23 -15.73
N MET A 103 10.70 -11.46 -16.42
CA MET A 103 10.44 -11.69 -17.84
C MET A 103 11.65 -11.34 -18.71
N LEU A 104 12.38 -10.27 -18.37
CA LEU A 104 13.64 -9.94 -19.04
C LEU A 104 14.70 -11.02 -18.84
N GLU A 105 14.84 -11.56 -17.63
CA GLU A 105 15.78 -12.66 -17.34
C GLU A 105 15.43 -13.96 -18.08
N THR A 106 14.14 -14.29 -18.22
CA THR A 106 13.69 -15.59 -18.73
C THR A 106 13.42 -15.62 -20.23
N LYS A 107 12.86 -14.53 -20.79
CA LYS A 107 12.45 -14.43 -22.20
C LYS A 107 13.19 -13.35 -22.99
N GLY A 108 13.85 -12.39 -22.31
CA GLY A 108 14.51 -11.26 -22.98
C GLY A 108 13.55 -10.20 -23.54
N CYS A 109 12.26 -10.28 -23.22
CA CYS A 109 11.25 -9.27 -23.56
C CYS A 109 10.19 -9.19 -22.44
N VAL A 110 9.45 -8.09 -22.39
CA VAL A 110 8.41 -7.81 -21.38
C VAL A 110 7.03 -7.88 -22.04
N ALA A 111 6.11 -8.60 -21.39
CA ALA A 111 4.72 -8.68 -21.85
C ALA A 111 4.06 -7.29 -21.89
N GLN A 112 3.22 -7.06 -22.90
CA GLN A 112 2.45 -5.82 -23.03
C GLN A 112 1.51 -5.56 -21.84
N THR A 113 1.14 -6.61 -21.11
CA THR A 113 0.29 -6.52 -19.92
C THR A 113 1.00 -5.97 -18.68
N ILE A 114 2.33 -5.85 -18.68
CA ILE A 114 3.11 -5.35 -17.54
C ILE A 114 3.21 -3.84 -17.62
N ASN A 115 2.76 -3.17 -16.55
CA ASN A 115 2.66 -1.72 -16.51
C ASN A 115 3.79 -1.13 -15.65
N TYR A 116 5.07 -1.32 -16.00
CA TYR A 116 6.18 -0.71 -15.26
C TYR A 116 7.04 0.18 -16.18
N PRO A 117 7.34 1.43 -15.82
CA PRO A 117 8.13 2.30 -16.69
C PRO A 117 9.59 1.81 -16.79
N GLY A 118 10.09 1.69 -18.01
CA GLY A 118 11.48 1.29 -18.25
C GLY A 118 11.86 1.34 -19.72
N ASN A 119 13.15 1.16 -19.99
CA ASN A 119 13.65 0.98 -21.35
C ASN A 119 13.95 -0.51 -21.57
N TYR A 120 13.00 -1.21 -22.16
CA TYR A 120 13.08 -2.65 -22.41
C TYR A 120 12.35 -3.01 -23.71
N THR A 121 12.69 -4.17 -24.26
CA THR A 121 12.03 -4.76 -25.41
C THR A 121 10.66 -5.29 -25.02
N ILE A 122 9.62 -4.82 -25.70
CA ILE A 122 8.25 -5.35 -25.54
C ILE A 122 8.12 -6.58 -26.44
N CYS A 123 7.46 -7.64 -25.95
CA CYS A 123 7.22 -8.83 -26.75
C CYS A 123 6.19 -8.55 -27.87
N ASP A 124 6.49 -9.01 -29.09
CA ASP A 124 5.59 -8.84 -30.26
C ASP A 124 4.30 -9.66 -30.12
N ASP A 125 4.40 -10.84 -29.50
CA ASP A 125 3.27 -11.75 -29.30
C ASP A 125 2.48 -11.37 -28.05
N GLU A 126 1.19 -11.06 -28.24
CA GLU A 126 0.24 -10.69 -27.18
C GLU A 126 -0.10 -11.86 -26.25
N GLU A 127 0.07 -13.11 -26.69
CA GLU A 127 -0.17 -14.30 -25.87
C GLU A 127 0.94 -14.52 -24.82
N ILE A 128 2.05 -13.78 -24.92
CA ILE A 128 3.14 -13.86 -23.96
C ILE A 128 2.74 -13.15 -22.67
N HIS A 129 2.46 -13.97 -21.65
CA HIS A 129 2.17 -13.52 -20.30
C HIS A 129 3.20 -14.02 -19.27
N PRO A 130 3.33 -13.36 -18.11
CA PRO A 130 4.11 -13.88 -17.00
C PRO A 130 3.53 -15.20 -16.50
N SER A 131 4.38 -16.21 -16.32
CA SER A 131 3.97 -17.50 -15.75
C SER A 131 3.41 -17.35 -14.32
N VAL A 132 2.50 -18.25 -13.93
CA VAL A 132 1.88 -18.26 -12.60
C VAL A 132 2.91 -18.29 -11.47
N ASP A 133 4.04 -18.99 -11.66
CA ASP A 133 5.14 -19.06 -10.69
C ASP A 133 5.80 -17.70 -10.45
N VAL A 134 6.03 -16.94 -11.53
CA VAL A 134 6.59 -15.58 -11.46
C VAL A 134 5.63 -14.66 -10.71
N ILE A 135 4.34 -14.72 -11.03
CA ILE A 135 3.32 -13.91 -10.35
C ILE A 135 3.31 -14.21 -8.85
N THR A 136 3.26 -15.49 -8.49
CA THR A 136 3.22 -15.93 -7.09
C THR A 136 4.46 -15.50 -6.31
N LYS A 137 5.65 -15.66 -6.91
CA LYS A 137 6.92 -15.26 -6.31
C LYS A 137 6.98 -13.75 -6.09
N CYS A 138 6.56 -12.95 -7.07
CA CYS A 138 6.53 -11.50 -6.96
C CYS A 138 5.51 -11.01 -5.92
N SER A 139 4.32 -11.63 -5.84
CA SER A 139 3.33 -11.33 -4.79
C SER A 139 3.83 -11.69 -3.39
N LEU A 140 4.65 -12.74 -3.24
CA LEU A 140 5.24 -13.09 -1.95
C LEU A 140 6.36 -12.11 -1.55
N GLN A 141 7.19 -11.66 -2.49
CA GLN A 141 8.30 -10.73 -2.26
C GLN A 141 7.84 -9.29 -2.02
N CYS A 142 6.81 -8.85 -2.75
CA CYS A 142 6.27 -7.50 -2.69
C CYS A 142 5.09 -7.45 -1.73
N LYS A 143 5.33 -6.94 -0.53
CA LYS A 143 4.30 -6.71 0.49
C LYS A 143 3.64 -5.34 0.30
N GLU A 144 2.50 -5.14 0.95
CA GLU A 144 1.86 -3.82 0.98
C GLU A 144 2.78 -2.79 1.65
N ALA A 145 2.62 -1.53 1.25
CA ALA A 145 3.41 -0.44 1.79
C ALA A 145 2.99 -0.14 3.24
N CYS A 146 3.97 0.19 4.09
CA CYS A 146 3.69 0.58 5.47
C CYS A 146 2.91 1.88 5.57
N ASN A 147 3.14 2.80 4.64
CA ASN A 147 2.35 4.02 4.49
C ASN A 147 1.77 4.02 3.08
N GLU A 148 0.46 4.16 2.98
CA GLU A 148 -0.24 4.20 1.70
C GLU A 148 -1.25 5.34 1.70
N VAL A 149 -1.20 6.17 0.66
CA VAL A 149 -2.17 7.24 0.43
C VAL A 149 -3.08 6.82 -0.73
N ALA A 150 -4.38 6.82 -0.48
CA ALA A 150 -5.40 6.56 -1.47
C ALA A 150 -6.42 7.70 -1.51
N TYR A 151 -7.01 7.93 -2.67
CA TYR A 151 -8.09 8.90 -2.84
C TYR A 151 -9.37 8.15 -3.18
N ASN A 152 -10.34 8.24 -2.27
CA ASN A 152 -11.68 7.75 -2.52
C ASN A 152 -12.46 8.82 -3.28
N ILE A 153 -13.04 8.42 -4.40
CA ILE A 153 -13.74 9.32 -5.30
C ILE A 153 -15.22 8.93 -5.37
N ARG A 154 -16.11 9.89 -5.17
CA ARG A 154 -17.54 9.77 -5.47
C ARG A 154 -17.89 10.81 -6.52
N HIS A 155 -18.68 10.45 -7.51
CA HIS A 155 -19.04 11.36 -8.59
C HIS A 155 -20.54 11.45 -8.76
N GLU A 156 -21.02 12.64 -9.12
CA GLU A 156 -22.41 12.91 -9.40
C GLU A 156 -22.53 13.79 -10.64
N VAL A 157 -23.55 13.54 -11.46
CA VAL A 157 -23.85 14.39 -12.61
C VAL A 157 -24.50 15.67 -12.10
N GLN A 158 -23.80 16.80 -12.25
CA GLN A 158 -24.33 18.12 -11.93
C GLN A 158 -25.27 18.64 -13.02
N TYR A 159 -24.84 18.49 -14.29
CA TYR A 159 -25.60 18.98 -15.42
C TYR A 159 -25.36 18.10 -16.64
N ASP A 160 -26.43 17.83 -17.38
CA ASP A 160 -26.39 17.05 -18.61
C ASP A 160 -26.59 17.98 -19.82
N GLN A 161 -25.50 18.29 -20.53
CA GLN A 161 -25.53 19.20 -21.68
C GLN A 161 -26.13 18.54 -22.91
N THR A 162 -26.21 17.21 -22.95
CA THR A 162 -26.80 16.46 -24.09
C THR A 162 -28.25 16.89 -24.36
N LYS A 163 -28.99 17.30 -23.32
CA LYS A 163 -30.39 17.77 -23.42
C LYS A 163 -30.52 19.14 -24.11
N LYS A 164 -29.48 19.97 -24.10
CA LYS A 164 -29.48 21.30 -24.75
C LYS A 164 -29.06 21.26 -26.22
N CYS A 165 -28.41 20.21 -26.66
CA CYS A 165 -27.77 20.14 -27.97
C CYS A 165 -28.70 19.88 -29.17
N GLY A 166 -30.02 19.77 -28.98
CA GLY A 166 -30.97 19.62 -30.09
C GLY A 166 -30.63 18.43 -31.01
N LYS A 167 -30.52 18.70 -32.32
CA LYS A 167 -30.16 17.70 -33.35
C LYS A 167 -28.66 17.62 -33.66
N ASP A 168 -27.84 18.50 -33.09
CA ASP A 168 -26.40 18.51 -33.37
C ASP A 168 -25.69 17.40 -32.57
N GLU A 169 -25.42 16.30 -33.25
CA GLU A 169 -24.79 15.11 -32.66
C GLU A 169 -23.38 15.41 -32.14
N HIS A 170 -22.64 16.27 -32.85
CA HIS A 170 -21.34 16.77 -32.43
C HIS A 170 -21.36 17.60 -31.14
N CYS A 171 -22.48 18.25 -30.81
CA CYS A 171 -22.60 19.04 -29.58
C CYS A 171 -22.75 18.13 -28.35
N LYS A 172 -23.38 16.95 -28.50
CA LYS A 172 -23.71 16.06 -27.38
C LYS A 172 -22.48 15.48 -26.68
N TYR A 173 -21.36 15.28 -27.37
CA TYR A 173 -20.19 14.58 -26.83
C TYR A 173 -18.90 15.40 -26.86
N LYS A 174 -19.01 16.73 -27.00
CA LYS A 174 -17.86 17.61 -27.26
C LYS A 174 -17.04 17.96 -26.03
N ASP A 175 -17.72 18.31 -24.94
CA ASP A 175 -17.10 18.88 -23.75
C ASP A 175 -17.43 18.04 -22.51
N LEU A 176 -16.45 17.86 -21.63
CA LEU A 176 -16.59 17.21 -20.33
C LEU A 176 -16.09 18.18 -19.25
N TYR A 177 -16.99 18.56 -18.34
CA TYR A 177 -16.67 19.49 -17.25
C TYR A 177 -16.53 18.71 -15.94
N LEU A 178 -15.39 18.82 -15.28
CA LEU A 178 -15.09 18.09 -14.05
C LEU A 178 -14.79 19.08 -12.93
N ASN A 179 -15.52 18.96 -11.83
CA ASN A 179 -15.32 19.76 -10.64
C ASN A 179 -14.88 18.86 -9.50
N PHE A 180 -13.58 18.80 -9.22
CA PHE A 180 -13.05 18.13 -8.04
C PHE A 180 -13.31 19.01 -6.81
N LEU A 181 -14.07 18.46 -5.87
CA LEU A 181 -14.51 19.10 -4.64
C LEU A 181 -13.87 18.37 -3.46
N PHE A 182 -13.05 19.08 -2.70
CA PHE A 182 -12.44 18.56 -1.49
C PHE A 182 -13.33 18.95 -0.31
N ASN A 183 -14.15 18.01 0.14
CA ASN A 183 -15.08 18.26 1.24
C ASN A 183 -14.29 18.37 2.54
N ARG A 184 -14.24 19.58 3.12
CA ARG A 184 -13.62 19.90 4.43
C ARG A 184 -12.11 19.64 4.56
N LEU A 185 -11.40 19.32 3.47
CA LEU A 185 -9.95 18.98 3.52
C LEU A 185 -9.63 17.96 4.64
N GLU A 186 -10.59 17.09 4.96
CA GLU A 186 -10.44 16.08 6.00
C GLU A 186 -9.66 14.89 5.44
N VAL A 187 -8.75 14.35 6.24
CA VAL A 187 -7.95 13.17 5.90
C VAL A 187 -8.35 12.04 6.82
N GLU A 188 -8.91 10.98 6.25
CA GLU A 188 -9.20 9.75 7.00
C GLU A 188 -7.89 9.02 7.28
N ARG A 189 -7.60 8.72 8.55
CA ARG A 189 -6.40 7.98 8.95
C ARG A 189 -6.78 6.63 9.52
N VAL A 190 -6.29 5.56 8.88
CA VAL A 190 -6.45 4.18 9.33
C VAL A 190 -5.11 3.70 9.88
N LEU A 191 -5.01 3.66 11.21
CA LEU A 191 -3.78 3.31 11.92
C LEU A 191 -3.89 1.89 12.47
N HIS A 192 -2.99 1.00 12.03
CA HIS A 192 -2.86 -0.32 12.63
C HIS A 192 -1.99 -0.20 13.88
N GLN A 193 -2.55 -0.52 15.04
CA GLN A 193 -1.85 -0.51 16.32
C GLN A 193 -1.61 -1.94 16.81
N PRO A 194 -0.50 -2.20 17.51
CA PRO A 194 -0.27 -3.49 18.13
C PRO A 194 -1.37 -3.76 19.17
N ARG A 195 -1.94 -4.96 19.17
CA ARG A 195 -2.98 -5.33 20.14
C ARG A 195 -2.44 -5.44 21.57
N TYR A 196 -1.18 -5.80 21.71
CA TYR A 196 -0.48 -5.89 22.99
C TYR A 196 0.88 -5.22 22.85
N GLU A 197 1.16 -4.27 23.72
CA GLU A 197 2.51 -3.74 23.91
C GLU A 197 3.31 -4.60 24.89
N SER A 198 4.64 -4.52 24.83
CA SER A 198 5.51 -5.28 25.73
C SER A 198 5.22 -4.98 27.20
N VAL A 199 4.89 -3.72 27.53
CA VAL A 199 4.57 -3.29 28.90
C VAL A 199 3.26 -3.91 29.41
N GLU A 200 2.26 -4.07 28.54
CA GLU A 200 1.00 -4.72 28.88
C GLU A 200 1.21 -6.21 29.08
N MET A 201 2.04 -6.85 28.25
CA MET A 201 2.40 -8.25 28.42
C MET A 201 3.05 -8.52 29.79
N PHE A 202 4.02 -7.69 30.19
CA PHE A 202 4.62 -7.79 31.53
C PHE A 202 3.62 -7.51 32.65
N SER A 203 2.69 -6.58 32.44
CA SER A 203 1.64 -6.25 33.40
C SER A 203 0.66 -7.41 33.58
N TYR A 204 0.26 -8.09 32.51
CA TYR A 204 -0.59 -9.28 32.58
C TYR A 204 0.12 -10.43 33.32
N ILE A 205 1.37 -10.73 32.96
CA ILE A 205 2.15 -11.78 33.63
C ILE A 205 2.33 -11.47 35.12
N GLY A 206 2.75 -10.25 35.45
CA GLY A 206 2.92 -9.81 36.84
C GLY A 206 1.61 -9.81 37.62
N GLY A 207 0.51 -9.39 36.99
CA GLY A 207 -0.82 -9.41 37.58
C GLY A 207 -1.31 -10.82 37.91
N TYR A 208 -1.16 -11.77 36.97
CA TYR A 208 -1.52 -13.17 37.21
C TYR A 208 -0.62 -13.80 38.27
N MET A 209 0.70 -13.62 38.20
CA MET A 209 1.61 -14.17 39.20
C MET A 209 1.36 -13.60 40.60
N GLY A 210 1.10 -12.29 40.70
CA GLY A 210 0.77 -11.62 41.97
C GLY A 210 -0.57 -12.07 42.54
N MET A 211 -1.61 -12.23 41.70
CA MET A 211 -2.92 -12.66 42.16
C MET A 211 -2.96 -14.13 42.58
N TRP A 212 -2.38 -15.03 41.78
CA TRP A 212 -2.47 -16.47 42.01
C TRP A 212 -1.44 -16.99 43.02
N LEU A 213 -0.22 -16.45 43.01
CA LEU A 213 0.88 -16.95 43.84
C LEU A 213 1.25 -15.99 44.98
N GLY A 214 0.71 -14.76 45.00
CA GLY A 214 1.14 -13.73 45.95
C GLY A 214 2.60 -13.29 45.74
N LEU A 215 3.21 -13.65 44.61
CA LEU A 215 4.62 -13.38 44.34
C LEU A 215 4.80 -11.94 43.86
N SER A 216 5.68 -11.21 44.55
CA SER A 216 6.16 -9.91 44.08
C SER A 216 7.42 -10.08 43.24
N LEU A 217 7.75 -9.06 42.45
CA LEU A 217 9.01 -9.03 41.70
C LEU A 217 10.23 -9.18 42.63
N VAL A 218 10.14 -8.65 43.86
CA VAL A 218 11.18 -8.77 44.89
C VAL A 218 11.37 -10.24 45.31
N ALA A 219 10.28 -10.98 45.52
CA ALA A 219 10.35 -12.39 45.88
C ALA A 219 11.04 -13.24 44.78
N ILE A 220 10.90 -12.85 43.50
CA ILE A 220 11.59 -13.50 42.38
C ILE A 220 13.09 -13.21 42.42
N PHE A 221 13.50 -11.97 42.74
CA PHE A 221 14.92 -11.62 42.86
C PHE A 221 15.59 -12.31 44.05
N ASP A 222 14.93 -12.39 45.22
CA ASP A 222 15.46 -13.12 46.39
C ASP A 222 15.62 -14.62 46.08
N PHE A 223 14.66 -15.21 45.36
CA PHE A 223 14.78 -16.59 44.90
C PHE A 223 15.93 -16.78 43.90
N ALA A 224 16.14 -15.84 42.98
CA ALA A 224 17.25 -15.90 42.03
C ALA A 224 18.63 -15.77 42.73
N GLU A 225 18.76 -14.89 43.72
CA GLU A 225 19.99 -14.71 44.50
C GLU A 225 20.34 -15.98 45.28
N THR A 226 19.36 -16.55 45.99
CA THR A 226 19.57 -17.81 46.74
C THR A 226 19.95 -18.95 45.80
N LEU A 227 19.34 -19.05 44.61
CA LEU A 227 19.68 -20.07 43.61
C LEU A 227 21.11 -19.90 43.07
N LEU A 228 21.52 -18.65 42.76
CA LEU A 228 22.89 -18.34 42.34
C LEU A 228 23.92 -18.64 43.44
N ALA A 229 23.62 -18.32 44.70
CA ALA A 229 24.45 -18.66 45.84
C ALA A 229 24.62 -20.19 45.99
N LEU A 230 23.55 -20.94 45.78
CA LEU A 230 23.57 -22.41 45.86
C LEU A 230 24.38 -23.03 44.71
N VAL A 231 24.23 -22.52 43.49
CA VAL A 231 25.01 -22.95 42.31
C VAL A 231 26.49 -22.64 42.50
N THR A 232 26.84 -21.43 42.95
CA THR A 232 28.24 -21.05 43.21
C THR A 232 28.87 -21.88 44.34
N TYR A 233 28.11 -22.20 45.39
CA TYR A 233 28.54 -23.12 46.44
C TYR A 233 28.82 -24.53 45.89
N MET A 234 27.90 -25.10 45.09
CA MET A 234 28.11 -26.42 44.47
C MET A 234 29.28 -26.43 43.48
N CYS A 235 29.47 -25.38 42.69
CA CYS A 235 30.61 -25.23 41.79
C CYS A 235 31.94 -25.13 42.55
N ARG A 236 31.98 -24.41 43.68
CA ARG A 236 33.15 -24.38 44.58
C ARG A 236 33.44 -25.77 45.16
N ASN A 237 32.43 -26.49 45.63
CA ASN A 237 32.60 -27.86 46.16
C ASN A 237 33.08 -28.85 45.09
N LYS A 238 32.61 -28.74 43.83
CA LYS A 238 33.12 -29.55 42.72
C LYS A 238 34.56 -29.19 42.32
N LYS A 239 34.96 -27.92 42.39
CA LYS A 239 36.36 -27.49 42.18
C LYS A 239 37.29 -28.01 43.27
N MET A 240 36.87 -27.96 44.54
CA MET A 240 37.61 -28.52 45.67
C MET A 240 37.81 -30.04 45.52
N LYS A 241 36.76 -30.80 45.15
CA LYS A 241 36.88 -32.25 44.90
C LYS A 241 37.79 -32.60 43.72
N LYS A 242 37.83 -31.79 42.65
CA LYS A 242 38.77 -31.96 41.52
C LYS A 242 40.21 -31.60 41.86
N ALA A 243 40.45 -30.71 42.82
CA ALA A 243 41.79 -30.38 43.32
C ALA A 243 42.36 -31.49 44.22
N VAL A 244 41.51 -32.15 45.02
CA VAL A 244 41.91 -33.27 45.88
C VAL A 244 42.18 -34.57 45.10
N LEU A 245 41.50 -34.81 43.97
CA LEU A 245 41.72 -35.99 43.11
C LEU A 245 42.97 -35.88 42.20
N LYS A 246 43.69 -34.76 42.24
CA LYS A 246 44.88 -34.48 41.42
C LYS A 246 46.20 -34.47 42.23
N CYS A 247 46.14 -34.81 43.51
CA CYS A 247 47.31 -35.08 44.35
C CYS A 247 47.55 -36.60 44.44
#